data_AF-A0A7S0SU81-F1
#
_entry.id   AF-A0A7S0SU81-F1
#
_cell.length_a   1.000
_cell.length_b   1.000
_cell.length_c   1.000
_cell.angle_alpha   90.00
_cell.angle_beta   90.00
_cell.angle_gamma   90.00
#
_symmetry.space_group_name_H-M   'P 1'
#
loop_
_entity.id
_entity.type
_entity.pdbx_description
1 polymer ?
#
loop_
_entity_poly.entity_id
_entity_poly.type
_entity_poly.pdbx_seq_one_letter_code
_entity_poly.pdbx_strand_id
1 'polypeptide(L)'
;RTQVLQLVREHLRNNIVRAGGVYLLQTVGIPQGSVLSTLLCGVFYGHLEATHGLGGGGLTRADAAAGTEPGGNGGGDDGDDGGFGVGGGNGAWDRDRDGAGVRDGGGEISVLCRWTDDLLHISSSRGPAEGFLSAALAGFAEYGCIVNTAKTSLNFDYTPSTNRAAAATPSTNHAAEATPSINGTATRAPRLPPHIPRREAVTGSGRSGRRCIAWCGLLIDSQNLEVRVDYARYAGDWAREAVTVPGRVGAGGRSPFTHLGRRVIAYLRPKCTALLYDHSINSPLTSRLNVYQSFLLAAIKLHCFIAAASAHPRAGGSGGGN
;
A
#
# COMPACT_ATOMS: atom_id res chain seq x y z
N ARG A 1 0.05 -26.24 -18.45
CA ARG A 1 -0.91 -25.51 -17.57
C ARG A 1 -1.22 -26.27 -16.28
N THR A 2 -1.67 -27.53 -16.33
CA THR A 2 -2.06 -28.33 -15.15
C THR A 2 -0.94 -28.52 -14.13
N GLN A 3 0.28 -28.83 -14.58
CA GLN A 3 1.44 -29.02 -13.70
C GLN A 3 1.80 -27.75 -12.92
N VAL A 4 1.76 -26.58 -13.57
CA VAL A 4 2.02 -25.28 -12.93
C VAL A 4 0.97 -25.00 -11.84
N LEU A 5 -0.31 -25.25 -12.13
CA LEU A 5 -1.38 -25.09 -11.14
C LEU A 5 -1.21 -26.05 -9.95
N GLN A 6 -0.72 -27.26 -10.19
CA GLN A 6 -0.41 -28.20 -9.12
C GLN A 6 0.73 -27.69 -8.23
N LEU A 7 1.84 -27.22 -8.83
CA LEU A 7 2.95 -26.65 -8.08
C LEU A 7 2.53 -25.43 -7.25
N VAL A 8 1.70 -24.53 -7.82
CA VAL A 8 1.15 -23.38 -7.08
C VAL A 8 0.27 -23.85 -5.92
N ARG A 9 -0.55 -24.90 -6.13
CA ARG A 9 -1.39 -25.47 -5.08
C ARG A 9 -0.57 -26.07 -3.96
N GLU A 10 0.49 -26.81 -4.29
CA GLU A 10 1.44 -27.36 -3.32
C GLU A 10 2.15 -26.24 -2.56
N HIS A 11 2.62 -25.21 -3.26
CA HIS A 11 3.26 -24.05 -2.66
C HIS A 11 2.37 -23.35 -1.62
N LEU A 12 1.07 -23.19 -1.92
CA LEU A 12 0.13 -22.53 -1.03
C LEU A 12 -0.34 -23.42 0.13
N ARG A 13 -0.44 -24.74 -0.07
CA ARG A 13 -1.07 -25.65 0.91
C ARG A 13 -0.09 -26.45 1.75
N ASN A 14 1.13 -26.64 1.27
CA ASN A 14 2.15 -27.46 1.92
C ASN A 14 3.30 -26.58 2.45
N ASN A 15 3.02 -25.31 2.78
CA ASN A 15 4.01 -24.42 3.37
C ASN A 15 4.21 -24.72 4.85
N ILE A 16 5.32 -25.39 5.17
CA ILE A 16 5.71 -25.75 6.53
C ILE A 16 6.72 -24.73 7.04
N VAL A 17 6.42 -24.12 8.19
CA VAL A 17 7.27 -23.14 8.87
C VAL A 17 7.79 -23.76 10.17
N ARG A 18 9.08 -23.59 10.45
CA ARG A 18 9.68 -24.01 11.72
C ARG A 18 9.80 -22.81 12.65
N ALA A 19 9.14 -22.84 13.79
CA ALA A 19 9.17 -21.79 14.80
C ALA A 19 9.14 -22.41 16.21
N GLY A 20 9.95 -21.90 17.14
CA GLY A 20 9.96 -22.40 18.52
C GLY A 20 10.29 -23.90 18.66
N GLY A 21 11.08 -24.45 17.73
CA GLY A 21 11.43 -25.88 17.73
C GLY A 21 10.36 -26.82 17.15
N VAL A 22 9.18 -26.32 16.79
CA VAL A 22 8.09 -27.11 16.21
C VAL A 22 7.90 -26.81 14.72
N TYR A 23 7.31 -27.76 14.00
CA TYR A 23 6.89 -27.61 12.61
C TYR A 23 5.41 -27.27 12.57
N LEU A 24 5.06 -26.17 11.89
CA LEU A 24 3.70 -25.67 11.75
C LEU A 24 3.34 -25.63 10.27
N LEU A 25 2.13 -26.05 9.93
CA LEU A 25 1.59 -25.89 8.58
C LEU A 25 0.82 -24.57 8.48
N GLN A 26 1.20 -23.70 7.54
CA GLN A 26 0.43 -22.49 7.27
C GLN A 26 -0.86 -22.86 6.53
N THR A 27 -2.00 -22.57 7.14
CA THR A 27 -3.33 -22.89 6.58
C THR A 27 -4.05 -21.69 5.96
N VAL A 28 -3.62 -20.48 6.31
CA VAL A 28 -4.24 -19.22 5.86
C VAL A 28 -3.19 -18.30 5.25
N GLY A 29 -3.53 -17.71 4.11
CA GLY A 29 -2.72 -16.71 3.42
C GLY A 29 -1.66 -17.29 2.49
N ILE A 30 -0.97 -16.38 1.80
CA ILE A 30 0.11 -16.69 0.86
C ILE A 30 1.44 -16.67 1.64
N PRO A 31 2.36 -17.65 1.46
CA PRO A 31 3.64 -17.69 2.16
C PRO A 31 4.45 -16.41 1.98
N GLN A 32 4.81 -15.72 3.06
CA GLN A 32 5.65 -14.51 2.96
C GLN A 32 7.10 -14.87 2.64
N GLY A 33 7.74 -14.09 1.77
CA GLY A 33 9.12 -14.33 1.30
C GLY A 33 9.24 -15.24 0.08
N SER A 34 8.13 -15.84 -0.40
CA SER A 34 8.12 -16.50 -1.71
C SER A 34 8.15 -15.48 -2.84
N VAL A 35 8.88 -15.80 -3.90
CA VAL A 35 8.98 -14.99 -5.12
C VAL A 35 7.64 -14.85 -5.85
N LEU A 36 6.70 -15.78 -5.61
CA LEU A 36 5.37 -15.75 -6.22
C LEU A 36 4.36 -14.92 -5.43
N SER A 37 4.67 -14.56 -4.18
CA SER A 37 3.67 -14.02 -3.26
C SER A 37 3.10 -12.68 -3.69
N THR A 38 3.94 -11.80 -4.23
CA THR A 38 3.51 -10.50 -4.74
C THR A 38 2.55 -10.65 -5.92
N LEU A 39 2.84 -11.57 -6.84
CA LEU A 39 1.99 -11.84 -7.99
C LEU A 39 0.66 -12.46 -7.57
N LEU A 40 0.70 -13.49 -6.72
CA LEU A 40 -0.51 -14.16 -6.22
C LEU A 40 -1.39 -13.20 -5.41
N CYS A 41 -0.78 -12.30 -4.62
CA CYS A 41 -1.48 -11.24 -3.92
C CYS A 41 -2.16 -10.26 -4.90
N GLY A 42 -1.45 -9.88 -5.97
CA GLY A 42 -2.00 -9.05 -7.04
C GLY A 42 -3.20 -9.70 -7.75
N VAL A 43 -3.13 -11.00 -8.04
CA VAL A 43 -4.25 -11.77 -8.62
C VAL A 43 -5.43 -11.86 -7.66
N PHE A 44 -5.16 -12.14 -6.38
CA PHE A 44 -6.19 -12.24 -5.34
C PHE A 44 -6.98 -10.93 -5.20
N TYR A 45 -6.28 -9.80 -5.05
CA TYR A 45 -6.95 -8.50 -4.95
C TYR A 45 -7.56 -8.03 -6.26
N GLY A 46 -6.95 -8.37 -7.41
CA GLY A 46 -7.57 -8.09 -8.72
C GLY A 46 -8.91 -8.80 -8.91
N HIS A 47 -9.02 -10.05 -8.46
CA HIS A 47 -10.29 -10.78 -8.47
C HIS A 47 -11.32 -10.16 -7.51
N LEU A 48 -10.90 -9.72 -6.32
CA LEU A 48 -11.74 -9.00 -5.37
C LEU A 48 -12.28 -7.70 -5.98
N GLU A 49 -11.41 -6.89 -6.57
CA GLU A 49 -11.76 -5.63 -7.22
C GLU A 49 -12.80 -5.81 -8.32
N ALA A 50 -12.60 -6.81 -9.19
CA ALA A 50 -13.53 -7.12 -10.28
C ALA A 50 -14.88 -7.64 -9.76
N THR A 51 -14.85 -8.54 -8.77
CA THR A 51 -16.07 -9.16 -8.21
C THR A 51 -16.95 -8.14 -7.49
N HIS A 52 -16.33 -7.19 -6.79
CA HIS A 52 -17.03 -6.17 -6.00
C HIS A 52 -17.14 -4.81 -6.70
N GLY A 53 -16.72 -4.72 -7.96
CA GLY A 53 -16.84 -3.50 -8.77
C GLY A 53 -16.06 -2.31 -8.20
N LEU A 54 -14.92 -2.53 -7.53
CA LEU A 54 -14.19 -1.46 -6.84
C LEU A 54 -13.55 -0.45 -7.82
N GLY A 55 -13.24 -0.88 -9.04
CA GLY A 55 -12.60 -0.05 -10.06
C GLY A 55 -13.54 0.80 -10.92
N GLY A 56 -14.82 0.91 -10.56
CA GLY A 56 -15.81 1.72 -11.32
C GLY A 56 -16.26 1.09 -12.66
N GLY A 57 -15.61 0.04 -13.14
CA GLY A 57 -16.09 -0.78 -14.24
C GLY A 57 -17.14 -1.77 -13.74
N GLY A 58 -18.42 -1.45 -13.94
CA GLY A 58 -19.50 -2.42 -13.83
C GLY A 58 -19.34 -3.49 -14.92
N LEU A 59 -18.47 -4.49 -14.69
CA LEU A 59 -18.69 -5.80 -15.26
C LEU A 59 -19.84 -6.41 -14.45
N THR A 60 -21.07 -6.10 -14.86
CA THR A 60 -22.19 -6.92 -14.45
C THR A 60 -21.89 -8.34 -14.90
N ARG A 61 -22.20 -9.31 -14.05
CA ARG A 61 -21.99 -10.75 -14.27
C ARG A 61 -22.64 -11.30 -15.57
N ALA A 62 -23.36 -10.46 -16.33
CA ALA A 62 -24.00 -10.78 -17.59
C ALA A 62 -23.03 -10.87 -18.79
N ASP A 63 -21.90 -10.15 -18.79
CA ASP A 63 -21.05 -10.04 -20.00
C ASP A 63 -19.95 -11.12 -20.09
N ALA A 64 -19.67 -11.83 -18.99
CA ALA A 64 -18.69 -12.92 -18.97
C ALA A 64 -19.19 -14.23 -19.62
N ALA A 65 -20.45 -14.29 -20.05
CA ALA A 65 -21.06 -15.47 -20.68
C ALA A 65 -20.95 -15.51 -22.21
N ALA A 66 -20.44 -14.47 -22.86
CA ALA A 66 -20.22 -14.44 -24.31
C ALA A 66 -18.79 -14.87 -24.63
N GLY A 67 -18.59 -16.18 -24.81
CA GLY A 67 -17.35 -16.75 -25.31
C GLY A 67 -17.08 -16.35 -26.77
N THR A 68 -15.88 -15.87 -27.03
CA THR A 68 -15.29 -15.87 -28.37
C THR A 68 -13.84 -16.30 -28.25
N GLU A 69 -13.54 -17.51 -28.71
CA GLU A 69 -12.17 -18.01 -28.86
C GLU A 69 -11.46 -17.24 -29.99
N PRO A 70 -10.18 -16.86 -29.84
CA PRO A 70 -9.34 -16.55 -30.98
C PRO A 70 -8.51 -17.79 -31.36
N GLY A 71 -8.70 -18.21 -32.61
CA GLY A 71 -8.00 -19.32 -33.26
C GLY A 71 -6.49 -19.13 -33.39
N GLY A 72 -5.81 -20.25 -33.60
CA GLY A 72 -4.36 -20.35 -33.68
C GLY A 72 -3.76 -20.06 -35.05
N ASN A 73 -2.49 -19.62 -35.00
CA ASN A 73 -1.36 -19.91 -35.90
C ASN A 73 -0.15 -19.20 -35.26
N GLY A 74 1.09 -19.66 -35.15
CA GLY A 74 1.86 -20.77 -35.73
C GLY A 74 3.31 -20.26 -35.91
N GLY A 75 4.30 -20.96 -35.30
CA GLY A 75 5.76 -20.73 -35.44
C GLY A 75 6.34 -19.69 -34.48
N GLY A 76 7.40 -19.91 -33.68
CA GLY A 76 8.48 -20.89 -33.70
C GLY A 76 9.80 -20.13 -33.73
N ASP A 77 10.49 -20.01 -32.59
CA ASP A 77 11.96 -20.10 -32.51
C ASP A 77 12.43 -20.21 -31.04
N ASP A 78 13.37 -21.12 -30.81
CA ASP A 78 13.96 -21.45 -29.53
C ASP A 78 15.20 -20.57 -29.26
N GLY A 79 15.30 -20.03 -28.04
CA GLY A 79 16.47 -19.27 -27.58
C GLY A 79 16.55 -19.26 -26.06
N ASP A 80 17.34 -20.18 -25.54
CA ASP A 80 17.76 -20.31 -24.15
C ASP A 80 18.91 -19.34 -23.83
N ASP A 81 18.68 -18.45 -22.87
CA ASP A 81 19.74 -17.87 -22.05
C ASP A 81 19.20 -17.35 -20.72
N GLY A 82 19.42 -18.16 -19.69
CA GLY A 82 19.26 -17.80 -18.29
C GLY A 82 20.15 -16.62 -17.90
N GLY A 83 19.52 -15.55 -17.39
CA GLY A 83 20.21 -14.42 -16.78
C GLY A 83 19.27 -13.62 -15.90
N PHE A 84 19.46 -13.68 -14.57
CA PHE A 84 18.90 -12.73 -13.62
C PHE A 84 19.51 -11.34 -13.88
N GLY A 85 18.93 -10.62 -14.84
CA GLY A 85 19.33 -9.29 -15.26
C GLY A 85 18.39 -8.23 -14.72
N VAL A 86 18.89 -7.42 -13.78
CA VAL A 86 18.34 -6.10 -13.46
C VAL A 86 18.49 -5.23 -14.71
N GLY A 87 17.41 -5.05 -15.47
CA GLY A 87 17.40 -4.28 -16.71
C GLY A 87 16.36 -3.17 -16.67
N GLY A 88 16.82 -1.92 -16.60
CA GLY A 88 16.05 -0.78 -17.09
C GLY A 88 15.93 -0.89 -18.60
N GLY A 89 14.71 -0.86 -19.11
CA GLY A 89 14.41 -0.81 -20.54
C GLY A 89 13.24 0.15 -20.75
N ASN A 90 13.45 1.10 -21.65
CA ASN A 90 12.47 2.05 -22.14
C ASN A 90 11.26 1.31 -22.72
N GLY A 91 10.24 1.07 -21.90
CA GLY A 91 8.90 0.82 -22.39
C GLY A 91 8.33 2.14 -22.86
N ALA A 92 8.08 2.26 -24.16
CA ALA A 92 7.16 3.26 -24.67
C ALA A 92 5.85 3.10 -23.90
N TRP A 93 5.51 4.11 -23.10
CA TRP A 93 4.24 4.18 -22.41
C TRP A 93 3.17 4.28 -23.50
N ASP A 94 2.55 3.14 -23.81
CA ASP A 94 1.43 3.08 -24.72
C ASP A 94 0.30 3.90 -24.08
N ARG A 95 0.05 5.08 -24.65
CA ARG A 95 -0.61 6.20 -23.96
C ARG A 95 -2.13 6.02 -23.87
N ASP A 96 -2.66 4.93 -24.41
CA ASP A 96 -4.07 4.85 -24.80
C ASP A 96 -4.89 3.75 -24.10
N ARG A 97 -4.37 3.03 -23.08
CA ARG A 97 -5.18 2.01 -22.37
C ARG A 97 -5.35 2.08 -20.85
N ASP A 98 -4.44 2.68 -20.08
CA ASP A 98 -4.46 2.49 -18.61
C ASP A 98 -4.68 3.76 -17.76
N GLY A 99 -5.24 4.83 -18.35
CA GLY A 99 -5.45 6.11 -17.67
C GLY A 99 -6.88 6.66 -17.71
N ALA A 100 -7.87 5.89 -18.15
CA ALA A 100 -9.23 6.38 -18.25
C ALA A 100 -9.90 6.36 -16.87
N GLY A 101 -9.89 7.52 -16.18
CA GLY A 101 -10.85 7.76 -15.12
C GLY A 101 -12.25 7.41 -15.63
N VAL A 102 -12.95 6.54 -14.91
CA VAL A 102 -14.27 6.08 -15.33
C VAL A 102 -15.22 7.27 -15.22
N ARG A 103 -15.68 7.74 -16.38
CA ARG A 103 -16.82 8.67 -16.48
C ARG A 103 -18.07 7.81 -16.43
N ASP A 104 -18.64 7.62 -15.23
CA ASP A 104 -20.03 7.15 -15.18
C ASP A 104 -20.94 8.24 -15.79
N GLY A 105 -22.09 7.85 -16.34
CA GLY A 105 -22.96 8.63 -17.25
C GLY A 105 -23.51 9.98 -16.75
N GLY A 106 -22.92 10.58 -15.72
CA GLY A 106 -23.18 11.92 -15.21
C GLY A 106 -21.90 12.68 -14.79
N GLY A 107 -20.80 12.62 -15.55
CA GLY A 107 -19.67 13.56 -15.40
C GLY A 107 -18.88 13.52 -14.09
N GLU A 108 -19.13 12.55 -13.20
CA GLU A 108 -18.38 12.37 -11.96
C GLU A 108 -17.04 11.70 -12.24
N ILE A 109 -15.97 12.24 -11.65
CA ILE A 109 -14.61 11.71 -11.79
C ILE A 109 -14.33 10.84 -10.56
N SER A 110 -13.96 9.59 -10.80
CA SER A 110 -13.45 8.68 -9.75
C SER A 110 -12.23 7.91 -10.24
N VAL A 111 -11.29 7.69 -9.33
CA VAL A 111 -10.04 6.97 -9.59
C VAL A 111 -9.73 6.07 -8.40
N LEU A 112 -9.42 4.80 -8.68
CA LEU A 112 -8.88 3.84 -7.72
C LEU A 112 -7.40 3.59 -8.03
N CYS A 113 -6.55 3.77 -7.03
CA CYS A 113 -5.16 3.38 -7.04
C CYS A 113 -4.95 2.24 -6.03
N ARG A 114 -4.37 1.12 -6.46
CA ARG A 114 -3.96 0.03 -5.57
C ARG A 114 -2.46 -0.18 -5.61
N TRP A 115 -1.87 -0.33 -4.42
CA TRP A 115 -0.53 -0.84 -4.24
C TRP A 115 -0.55 -2.02 -3.27
N THR A 116 -0.53 -3.25 -3.80
CA THR A 116 -0.68 -4.48 -3.01
C THR A 116 -1.96 -4.47 -2.16
N ASP A 117 -1.86 -4.23 -0.85
CA ASP A 117 -2.95 -4.17 0.14
C ASP A 117 -3.41 -2.72 0.45
N ASP A 118 -2.65 -1.72 0.02
CA ASP A 118 -2.99 -0.30 0.19
C ASP A 118 -3.88 0.19 -0.97
N LEU A 119 -5.12 0.59 -0.63
CA LEU A 119 -6.08 1.17 -1.57
C LEU A 119 -6.23 2.68 -1.35
N LEU A 120 -6.31 3.45 -2.42
CA LEU A 120 -6.65 4.87 -2.42
C LEU A 120 -7.73 5.13 -3.47
N HIS A 121 -8.87 5.64 -3.03
CA HIS A 121 -9.94 6.07 -3.91
C HIS A 121 -10.12 7.58 -3.81
N ILE A 122 -10.11 8.26 -4.96
CA ILE A 122 -10.33 9.70 -5.07
C ILE A 122 -11.56 9.91 -5.95
N SER A 123 -12.50 10.73 -5.49
CA SER A 123 -13.68 11.10 -6.27
C SER A 123 -14.01 12.58 -6.11
N SER A 124 -14.58 13.17 -7.16
CA SER A 124 -15.12 14.53 -7.15
C SER A 124 -16.41 14.67 -6.33
N SER A 125 -17.07 13.56 -6.00
CA SER A 125 -18.29 13.55 -5.21
C SER A 125 -18.26 12.50 -4.10
N ARG A 126 -19.10 12.72 -3.09
CA ARG A 126 -19.11 11.90 -1.88
C ARG A 126 -19.76 10.53 -2.10
N GLY A 127 -20.78 10.45 -2.96
CA GLY A 127 -21.53 9.21 -3.22
C GLY A 127 -20.64 8.06 -3.68
N PRO A 128 -19.84 8.22 -4.75
CA PRO A 128 -18.91 7.19 -5.21
C PRO A 128 -17.85 6.82 -4.16
N ALA A 129 -17.35 7.78 -3.38
CA ALA A 129 -16.38 7.50 -2.31
C ALA A 129 -16.99 6.65 -1.17
N GLU A 130 -18.22 6.94 -0.76
CA GLU A 130 -18.95 6.13 0.22
C GLU A 130 -19.31 4.75 -0.34
N GLY A 131 -19.72 4.69 -1.61
CA GLY A 131 -20.01 3.46 -2.33
C GLY A 131 -18.79 2.54 -2.41
N PHE A 132 -17.63 3.09 -2.81
CA PHE A 132 -16.35 2.38 -2.80
C PHE A 132 -16.03 1.82 -1.42
N LEU A 133 -16.11 2.63 -0.36
CA LEU A 133 -15.80 2.19 0.99
C LEU A 133 -16.73 1.05 1.44
N SER A 134 -18.02 1.15 1.16
CA SER A 134 -19.01 0.11 1.46
C SER A 134 -18.71 -1.18 0.71
N ALA A 135 -18.44 -1.09 -0.59
CA ALA A 135 -18.11 -2.24 -1.44
C ALA A 135 -16.80 -2.90 -1.01
N ALA A 136 -15.78 -2.11 -0.68
CA ALA A 136 -14.50 -2.61 -0.19
C ALA A 136 -14.68 -3.38 1.12
N LEU A 137 -15.37 -2.81 2.11
CA LEU A 137 -15.63 -3.47 3.40
C LEU A 137 -16.36 -4.82 3.23
N ALA A 138 -17.36 -4.87 2.33
CA ALA A 138 -18.06 -6.10 2.01
C ALA A 138 -17.14 -7.12 1.32
N GLY A 139 -16.38 -6.69 0.31
CA GLY A 139 -15.50 -7.57 -0.45
C GLY A 139 -14.35 -8.14 0.37
N PHE A 140 -13.70 -7.33 1.21
CA PHE A 140 -12.69 -7.83 2.13
C PHE A 140 -13.27 -8.87 3.09
N ALA A 141 -14.47 -8.64 3.64
CA ALA A 141 -15.10 -9.59 4.55
C ALA A 141 -15.43 -10.92 3.85
N GLU A 142 -15.89 -10.90 2.60
CA GLU A 142 -16.17 -12.09 1.80
C GLU A 142 -14.90 -12.90 1.51
N TYR A 143 -13.78 -12.23 1.23
CA TYR A 143 -12.49 -12.85 0.94
C TYR A 143 -11.74 -13.31 2.21
N GLY A 144 -12.36 -13.19 3.39
CA GLY A 144 -11.75 -13.53 4.68
C GLY A 144 -10.65 -12.56 5.11
N CYS A 145 -10.59 -11.37 4.49
CA CYS A 145 -9.68 -10.30 4.86
C CYS A 145 -10.26 -9.42 5.97
N ILE A 146 -9.38 -8.81 6.75
CA ILE A 146 -9.74 -7.89 7.83
C ILE A 146 -9.19 -6.51 7.48
N VAL A 147 -10.07 -5.53 7.32
CA VAL A 147 -9.67 -4.14 7.11
C VAL A 147 -9.17 -3.54 8.43
N ASN A 148 -7.98 -2.93 8.39
CA ASN A 148 -7.45 -2.22 9.53
C ASN A 148 -8.06 -0.81 9.61
N THR A 149 -9.18 -0.70 10.33
CA THR A 149 -9.91 0.56 10.53
C THR A 149 -9.08 1.64 11.22
N ALA A 150 -8.05 1.25 11.98
CA ALA A 150 -7.12 2.19 12.59
C ALA A 150 -6.11 2.77 11.60
N LYS A 151 -5.97 2.19 10.41
CA LYS A 151 -5.16 2.71 9.29
C LYS A 151 -6.02 3.31 8.17
N THR A 152 -7.29 2.97 8.10
CA THR A 152 -8.23 3.59 7.16
C THR A 152 -8.40 5.07 7.46
N SER A 153 -8.27 5.89 6.42
CA SER A 153 -8.29 7.36 6.52
C SER A 153 -9.31 7.93 5.54
N LEU A 154 -10.12 8.88 6.02
CA LEU A 154 -11.16 9.55 5.25
C LEU A 154 -11.07 11.07 5.46
N ASN A 155 -11.43 11.85 4.44
CA ASN A 155 -11.58 13.31 4.53
C ASN A 155 -13.03 13.76 4.77
N PHE A 156 -13.96 12.82 5.00
CA PHE A 156 -15.37 13.07 5.30
C PHE A 156 -15.86 12.16 6.43
N ASP A 157 -17.00 12.53 7.03
CA ASP A 157 -17.64 11.74 8.08
C ASP A 157 -18.43 10.58 7.46
N TYR A 158 -18.06 9.35 7.77
CA TYR A 158 -18.74 8.16 7.23
C TYR A 158 -19.80 7.65 8.23
N THR A 159 -21.04 7.49 7.75
CA THR A 159 -22.12 6.85 8.51
C THR A 159 -22.59 5.62 7.76
N PRO A 160 -22.39 4.40 8.29
CA PRO A 160 -22.89 3.18 7.68
C PRO A 160 -24.41 3.27 7.45
N SER A 161 -24.89 2.78 6.31
CA SER A 161 -26.30 2.82 5.92
C SER A 161 -27.24 2.12 6.92
N THR A 162 -26.75 1.11 7.66
CA THR A 162 -27.50 0.46 8.75
C THR A 162 -27.82 1.39 9.93
N ASN A 163 -26.98 2.40 10.19
CA ASN A 163 -27.22 3.40 11.23
C ASN A 163 -28.13 4.56 10.77
N ARG A 164 -28.23 4.83 9.47
CA ARG A 164 -29.15 5.86 8.93
C ARG A 164 -30.62 5.48 9.15
N ALA A 165 -30.96 4.20 9.08
CA ALA A 165 -32.32 3.72 9.37
C ALA A 165 -32.67 3.81 10.87
N ALA A 166 -31.70 3.59 11.76
CA ALA A 166 -31.88 3.70 13.21
C ALA A 166 -31.95 5.17 13.70
N ALA A 167 -31.28 6.10 13.01
CA ALA A 167 -31.31 7.52 13.36
C ALA A 167 -32.57 8.27 12.88
N ALA A 168 -33.40 7.64 12.04
CA ALA A 168 -34.60 8.25 11.45
C ALA A 168 -35.91 7.93 12.18
N THR A 169 -35.88 7.21 13.31
CA THR A 169 -37.08 6.98 14.14
C THR A 169 -37.15 8.04 15.25
N PRO A 170 -38.19 8.90 15.29
CA PRO A 170 -38.44 9.72 16.46
C PRO A 170 -38.84 8.79 17.60
N SER A 171 -38.12 8.88 18.72
CA SER A 171 -38.39 8.17 19.95
C SER A 171 -39.85 8.39 20.39
N THR A 172 -40.70 7.37 20.23
CA THR A 172 -41.94 7.24 21.00
C THR A 172 -41.71 6.13 22.01
N ASN A 173 -41.56 6.55 23.26
CA ASN A 173 -41.40 5.67 24.41
C ASN A 173 -42.71 4.93 24.65
N HIS A 174 -42.77 3.65 24.29
CA HIS A 174 -43.65 2.71 24.98
C HIS A 174 -42.84 1.49 25.42
N ALA A 175 -42.64 1.42 26.73
CA ALA A 175 -42.10 0.26 27.42
C ALA A 175 -43.09 -0.91 27.27
N ALA A 176 -42.62 -1.99 26.67
CA ALA A 176 -43.24 -3.30 26.77
C ALA A 176 -42.16 -4.28 27.20
N GLU A 177 -42.25 -4.72 28.46
CA GLU A 177 -41.51 -5.85 29.01
C GLU A 177 -41.75 -7.11 28.18
N ALA A 178 -40.68 -7.78 27.77
CA ALA A 178 -40.73 -9.15 27.26
C ALA A 178 -39.61 -9.98 27.91
N THR A 179 -40.04 -10.92 28.75
CA THR A 179 -39.31 -12.02 29.40
C THR A 179 -38.43 -12.84 28.45
N PRO A 180 -37.27 -13.39 28.89
CA PRO A 180 -36.40 -14.17 28.03
C PRO A 180 -36.86 -15.63 27.93
N SER A 181 -37.17 -16.07 26.71
CA SER A 181 -37.34 -17.48 26.38
C SER A 181 -36.01 -18.06 25.89
N ILE A 182 -35.55 -19.11 26.58
CA ILE A 182 -34.36 -19.89 26.28
C ILE A 182 -34.76 -20.91 25.21
N ASN A 183 -34.38 -20.70 23.94
CA ASN A 183 -34.17 -21.76 22.93
C ASN A 183 -33.64 -21.18 21.61
N GLY A 184 -32.62 -21.85 21.04
CA GLY A 184 -32.41 -21.90 19.59
C GLY A 184 -31.31 -21.00 19.00
N THR A 185 -30.29 -21.66 18.44
CA THR A 185 -29.32 -21.18 17.45
C THR A 185 -28.51 -19.93 17.82
N ALA A 186 -27.19 -20.10 17.92
CA ALA A 186 -26.23 -19.00 17.98
C ALA A 186 -26.22 -18.24 16.65
N THR A 187 -27.26 -17.44 16.41
CA THR A 187 -27.27 -16.42 15.37
C THR A 187 -26.21 -15.42 15.79
N ARG A 188 -25.04 -15.50 15.14
CA ARG A 188 -23.92 -14.58 15.35
C ARG A 188 -24.51 -13.16 15.28
N ALA A 189 -24.51 -12.46 16.42
CA ALA A 189 -25.05 -11.10 16.50
C ALA A 189 -24.51 -10.27 15.33
N PRO A 190 -25.35 -9.46 14.66
CA PRO A 190 -24.90 -8.63 13.55
C PRO A 190 -23.73 -7.79 14.07
N ARG A 191 -22.54 -8.03 13.49
CA ARG A 191 -21.35 -7.25 13.84
C ARG A 191 -21.70 -5.80 13.52
N LEU A 192 -21.71 -4.94 14.54
CA LEU A 192 -21.85 -3.50 14.34
C LEU A 192 -20.88 -3.07 13.23
N PRO A 193 -21.31 -2.23 12.28
CA PRO A 193 -20.43 -1.82 11.21
C PRO A 193 -19.20 -1.14 11.82
N PRO A 194 -18.00 -1.38 11.26
CA PRO A 194 -16.79 -0.74 11.77
C PRO A 194 -16.94 0.79 11.69
N HIS A 195 -16.81 1.46 12.84
CA HIS A 195 -16.71 2.92 12.86
C HIS A 195 -15.35 3.34 12.29
N ILE A 196 -15.37 4.03 11.15
CA ILE A 196 -14.17 4.56 10.50
C ILE A 196 -14.18 6.08 10.68
N PRO A 197 -13.30 6.63 11.54
CA PRO A 197 -13.27 8.06 11.79
C PRO A 197 -12.69 8.80 10.58
N ARG A 198 -13.14 10.05 10.39
CA ARG A 198 -12.40 11.03 9.59
C ARG A 198 -10.98 11.15 10.14
N ARG A 199 -9.98 10.99 9.29
CA ARG A 199 -8.57 10.98 9.68
C ARG A 199 -7.73 11.56 8.55
N GLU A 200 -7.34 12.80 8.72
CA GLU A 200 -6.42 13.51 7.84
C GLU A 200 -5.16 13.85 8.64
N ALA A 201 -3.99 13.61 8.05
CA ALA A 201 -2.74 14.12 8.58
C ALA A 201 -2.73 15.65 8.44
N VAL A 202 -2.50 16.36 9.55
CA VAL A 202 -2.33 17.81 9.52
C VAL A 202 -0.85 18.12 9.43
N THR A 203 -0.44 18.77 8.35
CA THR A 203 0.94 19.25 8.20
C THR A 203 1.01 20.76 8.31
N GLY A 204 1.95 21.27 9.09
CA GLY A 204 2.09 22.71 9.35
C GLY A 204 1.30 23.17 10.58
N SER A 205 1.43 24.45 10.93
CA SER A 205 0.75 25.06 12.07
C SER A 205 0.01 26.32 11.64
N GLY A 206 -1.14 26.60 12.25
CA GLY A 206 -1.95 27.80 11.98
C GLY A 206 -2.67 27.77 10.63
N ARG A 207 -2.84 28.94 10.00
CA ARG A 207 -3.62 29.13 8.75
C ARG A 207 -3.00 28.46 7.52
N SER A 208 -1.76 27.99 7.59
CA SER A 208 -1.08 27.23 6.53
C SER A 208 -1.17 25.71 6.73
N GLY A 209 -1.88 25.25 7.77
CA GLY A 209 -2.12 23.84 8.02
C GLY A 209 -2.85 23.19 6.86
N ARG A 210 -2.25 22.16 6.28
CA ARG A 210 -2.84 21.35 5.21
C ARG A 210 -3.37 20.05 5.78
N ARG A 211 -4.52 19.61 5.27
CA ARG A 211 -5.11 18.31 5.57
C ARG A 211 -4.79 17.35 4.44
N CYS A 212 -4.16 16.24 4.78
CA CYS A 212 -3.68 15.29 3.79
C CYS A 212 -4.10 13.87 4.13
N ILE A 213 -4.28 13.05 3.10
CA ILE A 213 -4.39 11.60 3.24
C ILE A 213 -3.00 11.00 2.99
N ALA A 214 -2.54 10.18 3.94
CA ALA A 214 -1.30 9.44 3.79
C ALA A 214 -1.53 8.17 2.98
N TRP A 215 -0.72 7.94 1.95
CA TRP A 215 -0.79 6.73 1.13
C TRP A 215 0.59 6.38 0.56
N CYS A 216 1.05 5.15 0.78
CA CYS A 216 2.33 4.64 0.26
C CYS A 216 3.56 5.55 0.52
N GLY A 217 3.61 6.23 1.67
CA GLY A 217 4.71 7.14 2.03
C GLY A 217 4.67 8.51 1.33
N LEU A 218 3.50 8.87 0.79
CA LEU A 218 3.14 10.18 0.27
C LEU A 218 2.02 10.80 1.11
N LEU A 219 1.94 12.12 1.07
CA LEU A 219 0.85 12.93 1.62
C LEU A 219 0.15 13.62 0.46
N ILE A 220 -1.12 13.33 0.27
CA ILE A 220 -1.95 13.90 -0.79
C ILE A 220 -2.88 14.92 -0.13
N ASP A 221 -2.77 16.18 -0.53
CA ASP A 221 -3.63 17.25 -0.02
C ASP A 221 -5.08 17.02 -0.46
N SER A 222 -6.00 16.98 0.50
CA SER A 222 -7.40 16.63 0.24
C SER A 222 -8.19 17.73 -0.48
N GLN A 223 -7.63 18.93 -0.63
CA GLN A 223 -8.28 20.08 -1.25
C GLN A 223 -7.73 20.40 -2.64
N ASN A 224 -6.41 20.32 -2.83
CA ASN A 224 -5.77 20.69 -4.10
C ASN A 224 -4.98 19.56 -4.76
N LEU A 225 -4.97 18.36 -4.17
CA LEU A 225 -4.31 17.15 -4.68
C LEU A 225 -2.79 17.28 -4.85
N GLU A 226 -2.17 18.33 -4.31
CA GLU A 226 -0.72 18.44 -4.28
C GLU A 226 -0.11 17.29 -3.47
N VAL A 227 1.01 16.77 -3.98
CA VAL A 227 1.65 15.57 -3.45
C VAL A 227 2.96 15.93 -2.77
N ARG A 228 3.13 15.45 -1.54
CA ARG A 228 4.37 15.57 -0.77
C ARG A 228 4.82 14.22 -0.24
N VAL A 229 6.05 14.16 0.23
CA VAL A 229 6.57 12.96 0.89
C VAL A 229 6.13 12.95 2.36
N ASP A 230 5.68 11.78 2.84
CA ASP A 230 5.47 11.58 4.27
C ASP A 230 6.80 11.23 4.97
N TYR A 231 7.28 12.18 5.77
CA TYR A 231 8.50 12.02 6.58
C TYR A 231 8.21 11.62 8.03
N ALA A 232 6.94 11.43 8.44
CA ALA A 232 6.58 11.11 9.82
C ALA A 232 7.31 9.85 10.34
N ARG A 233 7.57 8.88 9.45
CA ARG A 233 8.35 7.66 9.75
C ARG A 233 9.80 7.89 10.16
N TYR A 234 10.33 9.11 9.99
CA TYR A 234 11.71 9.47 10.34
C TYR A 234 11.76 10.47 11.51
N ALA A 235 10.63 10.78 12.15
CA ALA A 235 10.60 11.65 13.32
C ALA A 235 11.43 11.04 14.46
N GLY A 236 12.03 11.87 15.33
CA GLY A 236 12.87 11.38 16.44
C GLY A 236 14.10 10.59 15.98
N ASP A 237 14.42 9.51 16.68
CA ASP A 237 15.62 8.70 16.41
C ASP A 237 15.48 7.73 15.22
N TRP A 238 14.29 7.61 14.64
CA TRP A 238 14.00 6.66 13.56
C TRP A 238 14.80 6.91 12.27
N ALA A 239 15.26 8.14 12.05
CA ALA A 239 16.17 8.45 10.95
C ALA A 239 17.52 7.72 11.07
N ARG A 240 18.01 7.51 12.30
CA ARG A 240 19.25 6.77 12.59
C ARG A 240 19.09 5.28 12.29
N GLU A 241 17.95 4.70 12.65
CA GLU A 241 17.65 3.28 12.41
C GLU A 241 17.52 2.96 10.92
N ALA A 242 17.12 3.94 10.10
CA ALA A 242 17.04 3.80 8.65
C ALA A 242 18.40 3.82 7.93
N VAL A 243 19.52 3.89 8.67
CA VAL A 243 20.88 3.97 8.11
C VAL A 243 21.68 2.71 8.41
N THR A 244 22.09 2.01 7.35
CA THR A 244 22.97 0.83 7.46
C THR A 244 24.44 1.25 7.37
N VAL A 245 25.23 0.92 8.39
CA VAL A 245 26.70 1.08 8.37
C VAL A 245 27.35 -0.28 8.10
N PRO A 246 28.15 -0.43 7.02
CA PRO A 246 28.89 -1.66 6.78
C PRO A 246 29.87 -1.94 7.92
N GLY A 247 29.83 -3.15 8.49
CA GLY A 247 30.86 -3.60 9.43
C GLY A 247 32.21 -3.79 8.75
N ARG A 248 33.31 -3.82 9.53
CA ARG A 248 34.70 -3.90 9.01
C ARG A 248 34.94 -5.10 8.09
N VAL A 249 34.33 -6.25 8.42
CA VAL A 249 34.39 -7.50 7.64
C VAL A 249 33.60 -7.36 6.33
N GLY A 250 32.40 -6.79 6.38
CA GLY A 250 31.56 -6.54 5.20
C GLY A 250 32.10 -5.45 4.26
N ALA A 251 32.95 -4.56 4.76
CA ALA A 251 33.61 -3.53 3.96
C ALA A 251 34.93 -3.99 3.32
N GLY A 252 35.38 -5.23 3.56
CA GLY A 252 36.66 -5.74 3.07
C GLY A 252 37.85 -4.88 3.51
N GLY A 253 37.80 -4.33 4.73
CA GLY A 253 38.84 -3.44 5.27
C GLY A 253 38.87 -2.02 4.68
N ARG A 254 37.97 -1.67 3.74
CA ARG A 254 37.90 -0.32 3.16
C ARG A 254 37.26 0.67 4.14
N SER A 255 37.66 1.94 4.01
CA SER A 255 37.02 3.03 4.77
C SER A 255 35.53 3.08 4.45
N PRO A 256 34.64 3.21 5.47
CA PRO A 256 33.21 3.37 5.24
C PRO A 256 32.89 4.65 4.43
N PHE A 257 33.84 5.59 4.34
CA PHE A 257 33.70 6.86 3.64
C PHE A 257 34.10 6.82 2.16
N THR A 258 34.69 5.74 1.65
CA THR A 258 35.18 5.65 0.26
C THR A 258 34.09 5.91 -0.79
N HIS A 259 32.83 5.60 -0.48
CA HIS A 259 31.71 5.74 -1.42
C HIS A 259 30.63 6.71 -0.92
N LEU A 260 31.03 7.76 -0.19
CA LEU A 260 30.08 8.70 0.42
C LEU A 260 29.14 9.34 -0.60
N GLY A 261 29.66 9.77 -1.76
CA GLY A 261 28.83 10.34 -2.83
C GLY A 261 27.76 9.38 -3.35
N ARG A 262 28.11 8.11 -3.62
CA ARG A 262 27.14 7.08 -4.04
C ARG A 262 26.07 6.84 -2.97
N ARG A 263 26.45 6.91 -1.70
CA ARG A 263 25.54 6.76 -0.57
C ARG A 263 24.55 7.93 -0.46
N VAL A 264 25.01 9.17 -0.63
CA VAL A 264 24.11 10.35 -0.68
C VAL A 264 23.11 10.22 -1.84
N ILE A 265 23.58 9.82 -3.02
CA ILE A 265 22.69 9.55 -4.17
C ILE A 265 21.68 8.46 -3.83
N ALA A 266 22.09 7.40 -3.13
CA ALA A 266 21.18 6.33 -2.70
C ALA A 266 20.12 6.82 -1.69
N TYR A 267 20.41 7.83 -0.86
CA TYR A 267 19.43 8.44 0.03
C TYR A 267 18.41 9.31 -0.71
N LEU A 268 18.81 9.97 -1.81
CA LEU A 268 17.95 10.82 -2.61
C LEU A 268 17.06 10.02 -3.57
N ARG A 269 17.61 8.98 -4.22
CA ARG A 269 16.97 8.23 -5.32
C ARG A 269 15.52 7.78 -5.04
N PRO A 270 15.14 7.24 -3.85
CA PRO A 270 13.78 6.78 -3.60
C PRO A 270 12.71 7.87 -3.69
N LYS A 271 13.09 9.16 -3.58
CA LYS A 271 12.19 10.31 -3.66
C LYS A 271 12.38 11.13 -4.93
N CYS A 272 13.21 10.66 -5.85
CA CYS A 272 13.37 11.26 -7.17
C CYS A 272 12.27 10.77 -8.14
N THR A 273 11.00 10.99 -7.81
CA THR A 273 9.85 10.59 -8.65
C THR A 273 9.27 11.80 -9.39
N ALA A 274 8.84 11.61 -10.64
CA ALA A 274 8.25 12.69 -11.43
C ALA A 274 7.05 13.35 -10.73
N LEU A 275 6.22 12.54 -10.05
CA LEU A 275 5.04 12.96 -9.29
C LEU A 275 5.32 14.10 -8.28
N LEU A 276 6.51 14.16 -7.69
CA LEU A 276 6.86 15.16 -6.68
C LEU A 276 7.34 16.50 -7.26
N TYR A 277 7.69 16.52 -8.54
CA TYR A 277 8.30 17.66 -9.21
C TYR A 277 7.51 18.16 -10.43
N ASP A 278 6.50 17.40 -10.85
CA ASP A 278 5.60 17.77 -11.94
C ASP A 278 4.77 19.02 -11.56
N HIS A 279 4.89 20.07 -12.38
CA HIS A 279 4.20 21.34 -12.17
C HIS A 279 2.73 21.34 -12.63
N SER A 280 2.28 20.31 -13.34
CA SER A 280 0.85 20.10 -13.61
C SER A 280 0.09 19.61 -12.37
N ILE A 281 0.80 19.01 -11.40
CA ILE A 281 0.24 18.47 -10.16
C ILE A 281 0.57 19.36 -8.97
N ASN A 282 1.80 19.89 -8.92
CA ASN A 282 2.30 20.64 -7.77
C ASN A 282 2.62 22.09 -8.13
N SER A 283 2.27 23.01 -7.24
CA SER A 283 2.72 24.40 -7.34
C SER A 283 4.25 24.49 -7.27
N PRO A 284 4.86 25.57 -7.81
CA PRO A 284 6.29 25.81 -7.68
C PRO A 284 6.80 25.86 -6.24
N LEU A 285 5.94 26.23 -5.28
CA LEU A 285 6.29 26.17 -3.85
C LEU A 285 6.40 24.73 -3.37
N THR A 286 5.42 23.88 -3.68
CA THR A 286 5.39 22.48 -3.27
C THR A 286 6.51 21.67 -3.91
N SER A 287 6.79 21.85 -5.20
CA SER A 287 7.92 21.17 -5.85
C SER A 287 9.26 21.55 -5.22
N ARG A 288 9.49 22.84 -4.92
CA ARG A 288 10.71 23.30 -4.22
C ARG A 288 10.79 22.75 -2.81
N LEU A 289 9.66 22.67 -2.10
CA LEU A 289 9.62 22.07 -0.76
C LEU A 289 9.96 20.57 -0.81
N ASN A 290 9.45 19.83 -1.79
CA ASN A 290 9.78 18.43 -2.00
C ASN A 290 11.28 18.22 -2.27
N VAL A 291 11.90 19.10 -3.09
CA VAL A 291 13.36 19.11 -3.29
C VAL A 291 14.06 19.35 -1.95
N TYR A 292 13.75 20.45 -1.28
CA TYR A 292 14.37 20.82 -0.01
C TYR A 292 14.30 19.70 1.03
N GLN A 293 13.13 19.12 1.26
CA GLN A 293 12.94 18.08 2.26
C GLN A 293 13.67 16.77 1.90
N SER A 294 13.76 16.43 0.61
CA SER A 294 14.52 15.26 0.15
C SER A 294 16.02 15.43 0.47
N PHE A 295 16.58 16.60 0.17
CA PHE A 295 17.97 16.93 0.52
C PHE A 295 18.19 17.00 2.03
N LEU A 296 17.24 17.56 2.78
CA LEU A 296 17.31 17.60 4.23
C LEU A 296 17.36 16.20 4.83
N LEU A 297 16.48 15.28 4.41
CA LEU A 297 16.52 13.90 4.89
C LEU A 297 17.83 13.21 4.49
N ALA A 298 18.33 13.42 3.28
CA ALA A 298 19.61 12.87 2.87
C ALA A 298 20.77 13.39 3.74
N ALA A 299 20.76 14.67 4.11
CA ALA A 299 21.73 15.26 5.02
C ALA A 299 21.64 14.67 6.43
N ILE A 300 20.42 14.49 6.97
CA ILE A 300 20.20 13.83 8.27
C ILE A 300 20.74 12.40 8.24
N LYS A 301 20.39 11.60 7.22
CA LYS A 301 20.88 10.22 7.08
C LYS A 301 22.40 10.16 6.93
N LEU A 302 22.99 11.10 6.19
CA LEU A 302 24.43 11.24 6.07
C LEU A 302 25.09 11.55 7.42
N HIS A 303 24.52 12.45 8.20
CA HIS A 303 24.99 12.75 9.55
C HIS A 303 24.93 11.51 10.45
N CYS A 304 23.80 10.81 10.50
CA CYS A 304 23.65 9.57 11.26
C CYS A 304 24.68 8.50 10.83
N PHE A 305 24.93 8.38 9.52
CA PHE A 305 25.94 7.47 8.98
C PHE A 305 27.34 7.82 9.46
N ILE A 306 27.75 9.09 9.35
CA ILE A 306 29.09 9.55 9.76
C ILE A 306 29.28 9.35 11.26
N ALA A 307 28.28 9.70 12.07
CA ALA A 307 28.32 9.51 13.51
C ALA A 307 28.49 8.02 13.88
N ALA A 308 27.69 7.14 13.28
CA ALA A 308 27.74 5.71 13.57
C ALA A 308 29.03 5.04 13.05
N ALA A 309 29.51 5.42 11.86
CA ALA A 309 30.75 4.90 11.29
C ALA A 309 31.99 5.37 12.06
N SER A 310 31.96 6.58 12.63
CA SER A 310 33.06 7.12 13.44
C SER A 310 33.13 6.51 14.84
N ALA A 311 31.99 6.04 15.38
CA ALA A 311 31.91 5.43 16.69
C ALA A 311 32.45 3.98 16.75
N HIS A 312 32.78 3.36 15.61
CA HIS A 312 33.38 2.02 15.59
C HIS A 312 34.84 2.10 16.06
N PRO A 313 35.20 1.49 17.22
CA PRO A 313 36.54 1.59 17.76
C PRO A 313 37.56 1.02 16.77
N ARG A 314 38.66 1.76 16.58
CA ARG A 314 39.89 1.21 16.03
C ARG A 314 40.29 0.06 16.95
N ALA A 315 40.18 -1.20 16.48
CA ALA A 315 40.81 -2.32 17.18
C ALA A 315 42.25 -1.91 17.48
N GLY A 316 42.60 -1.95 18.77
CA GLY A 316 43.82 -1.39 19.30
C GLY A 316 45.03 -1.85 18.51
N GLY A 317 45.90 -0.90 18.18
CA GLY A 317 47.30 -1.24 18.07
C GLY A 317 47.71 -1.75 19.45
N SER A 318 47.84 -3.06 19.59
CA SER A 318 48.62 -3.64 20.66
C SER A 318 50.02 -3.04 20.53
N GLY A 319 50.35 -2.11 21.41
CA GLY A 319 51.72 -1.71 21.64
C GLY A 319 52.51 -2.95 22.04
N GLY A 320 53.26 -3.50 21.09
CA GLY A 320 54.37 -4.37 21.39
C GLY A 320 55.48 -3.50 21.96
N GLY A 321 55.41 -3.26 23.27
CA GLY A 321 56.60 -2.90 24.03
C GLY A 321 57.54 -4.09 23.99
N ASN A 322 58.74 -3.86 23.48
CA ASN A 322 59.92 -4.68 23.73
C ASN A 322 61.06 -3.73 24.01
#